data_AF-A0A956DV20-F1
#
_entry.id   AF-A0A956DV20-F1
#
_cell.length_a   1.000
_cell.length_b   1.000
_cell.length_c   1.000
_cell.angle_alpha   90.00
_cell.angle_beta   90.00
_cell.angle_gamma   90.00
#
_symmetry.space_group_name_H-M   'P 1'
#
loop_
_entity.id
_entity.type
_entity.pdbx_description
1 polymer ?
#
loop_
_entity_poly.entity_id
_entity_poly.type
_entity_poly.pdbx_seq_one_letter_code
_entity_poly.pdbx_strand_id
1 'polypeptide(L)'
;MPDSDWCITANIIRERPFGPGGSESRAGTKHFRAGAKVFVIGLYAGMVEDVVVIGRHRGSRRYVRMVVRARWLTNLRLGRVYSPTARRLVDDAVSDGHPKLTEKEAREMLVALPHWGAGA
;
A
#
# COMPACT_ATOMS: atom_id res chain seq x y z
N MET A 1 -19.55 -15.63 -8.05
CA MET A 1 -19.48 -14.30 -7.41
C MET A 1 -18.17 -13.67 -7.85
N PRO A 2 -18.04 -12.37 -8.19
CA PRO A 2 -16.75 -11.90 -8.68
C PRO A 2 -15.76 -11.88 -7.50
N ASP A 3 -14.84 -12.84 -7.53
CA ASP A 3 -13.90 -13.26 -6.49
C ASP A 3 -12.67 -12.34 -6.30
N SER A 4 -12.68 -11.13 -6.87
CA SER A 4 -11.47 -10.31 -7.00
C SER A 4 -11.30 -9.25 -5.90
N ASP A 5 -11.17 -9.65 -4.63
CA ASP A 5 -10.62 -8.76 -3.59
C ASP A 5 -9.14 -9.07 -3.33
N TRP A 6 -8.40 -9.44 -4.39
CA TRP A 6 -6.98 -9.70 -4.29
C TRP A 6 -6.21 -8.40 -4.09
N CYS A 7 -5.13 -8.49 -3.32
CA CYS A 7 -4.29 -7.37 -2.99
C CYS A 7 -2.89 -7.88 -2.61
N ILE A 8 -1.97 -6.95 -2.40
CA ILE A 8 -0.72 -7.25 -1.71
C ILE A 8 -0.86 -6.78 -0.28
N THR A 9 -0.77 -7.70 0.67
CA THR A 9 -0.65 -7.32 2.07
C THR A 9 0.80 -6.94 2.35
N ALA A 10 1.01 -5.81 3.00
CA ALA A 10 2.32 -5.34 3.40
C ALA A 10 2.28 -4.71 4.80
N ASN A 11 3.47 -4.39 5.30
CA ASN A 11 3.66 -3.60 6.50
C ASN A 11 4.41 -2.31 6.15
N ILE A 12 4.09 -1.23 6.84
CA ILE A 12 4.90 -0.01 6.78
C ILE A 12 6.24 -0.28 7.45
N ILE A 13 7.34 0.13 6.80
CA ILE A 13 8.69 0.01 7.33
C ILE A 13 8.79 0.62 8.73
N ARG A 14 9.63 0.04 9.59
CA ARG A 14 9.77 0.53 10.96
C ARG A 14 10.35 1.93 11.00
N GLU A 15 11.40 2.14 10.21
CA GLU A 15 12.16 3.39 10.14
C GLU A 15 12.45 3.72 8.68
N ARG A 16 12.55 5.00 8.37
CA ARG A 16 12.92 5.48 7.04
C ARG A 16 13.76 6.76 7.14
N PRO A 17 14.65 7.00 6.16
CA PRO A 17 15.31 8.28 6.02
C PRO A 17 14.30 9.43 5.87
N PHE A 18 14.60 10.57 6.49
CA PHE A 18 13.79 11.78 6.49
C PHE A 18 14.68 13.03 6.52
N GLY A 19 14.12 14.16 6.11
CA GLY A 19 14.83 15.43 6.06
C GLY A 19 15.81 15.51 4.88
N PRO A 20 16.50 16.66 4.74
CA PRO A 20 17.50 16.85 3.68
C PRO A 20 18.58 15.76 3.73
N GLY A 21 18.83 15.12 2.59
CA GLY A 21 19.82 14.04 2.46
C GLY A 21 19.49 12.73 3.19
N GLY A 22 18.30 12.61 3.81
CA GLY A 22 17.95 11.42 4.59
C GLY A 22 18.68 11.31 5.93
N SER A 23 19.17 12.43 6.46
CA SER A 23 19.99 12.50 7.69
C SER A 23 19.23 12.13 8.96
N GLU A 24 17.89 12.23 8.97
CA GLU A 24 17.07 11.82 10.11
C GLU A 24 16.46 10.42 9.87
N SER A 25 16.35 9.60 10.91
CA SER A 25 15.47 8.42 10.88
C SER A 25 14.11 8.76 11.47
N ARG A 26 13.02 8.41 10.77
CA ARG A 26 11.65 8.56 11.28
C ARG A 26 10.86 7.26 11.23
N ALA A 27 10.12 7.01 12.30
CA ALA A 27 9.25 5.85 12.40
C ALA A 27 8.00 5.97 11.50
N GLY A 28 7.67 4.89 10.78
CA GLY A 28 6.43 4.78 10.01
C GLY A 28 6.29 5.79 8.88
N THR A 29 5.10 6.37 8.70
CA THR A 29 4.83 7.50 7.79
C THR A 29 3.98 8.57 8.48
N LYS A 30 3.66 9.68 7.78
CA LYS A 30 2.71 10.69 8.29
C LYS A 30 1.36 10.07 8.66
N HIS A 31 0.90 9.11 7.87
CA HIS A 31 -0.45 8.53 7.95
C HIS A 31 -0.51 7.19 8.68
N PHE A 32 0.58 6.44 8.71
CA PHE A 32 0.60 5.09 9.26
C PHE A 32 1.70 4.90 10.29
N ARG A 33 1.43 4.08 11.32
CA ARG A 33 2.42 3.71 12.33
C ARG A 33 3.50 2.81 11.71
N ALA A 34 4.69 2.81 12.30
CA ALA A 34 5.71 1.79 12.04
C ALA A 34 5.11 0.39 12.19
N GLY A 35 5.35 -0.49 11.22
CA GLY A 35 4.82 -1.86 11.20
C GLY A 35 3.32 -1.97 10.89
N ALA A 36 2.61 -0.86 10.63
CA ALA A 36 1.18 -0.92 10.35
C ALA A 36 0.88 -1.80 9.13
N LYS A 37 -0.10 -2.69 9.25
CA LYS A 37 -0.60 -3.49 8.13
C LYS A 37 -1.36 -2.61 7.14
N VAL A 38 -1.03 -2.77 5.86
CA VAL A 38 -1.70 -2.11 4.74
C VAL A 38 -2.00 -3.11 3.63
N PHE A 39 -2.97 -2.79 2.79
CA PHE A 39 -3.34 -3.54 1.59
C PHE A 39 -3.05 -2.67 0.37
N VAL A 40 -2.11 -3.09 -0.48
CA VAL A 40 -1.86 -2.46 -1.77
C VAL A 40 -2.93 -2.90 -2.74
N ILE A 41 -3.67 -1.94 -3.29
CA ILE A 41 -4.85 -2.17 -4.13
C ILE A 41 -4.63 -1.70 -5.57
N GLY A 42 -3.47 -1.13 -5.87
CA GLY A 42 -3.12 -0.71 -7.21
C GLY A 42 -1.93 0.23 -7.22
N LEU A 43 -1.56 0.61 -8.43
CA LEU A 43 -0.51 1.57 -8.71
C LEU A 43 -1.06 2.98 -8.69
N TYR A 44 -0.23 3.95 -8.33
CA TYR A 44 -0.59 5.35 -8.53
C TYR A 44 -0.23 5.76 -9.96
N ALA A 45 -1.24 6.07 -10.77
CA ALA A 45 -1.04 6.44 -12.17
C ALA A 45 -0.13 7.67 -12.28
N GLY A 46 0.92 7.56 -13.11
CA GLY A 46 1.86 8.65 -13.38
C GLY A 46 3.11 8.70 -12.49
N MET A 47 3.22 7.87 -11.45
CA MET A 47 4.43 7.79 -10.61
C MET A 47 4.87 6.33 -10.44
N VAL A 48 6.07 6.01 -10.94
CA VAL A 48 6.58 4.62 -11.01
C VAL A 48 6.81 4.01 -9.63
N GLU A 49 7.10 4.81 -8.60
CA GLU A 49 7.48 4.30 -7.27
C GLU A 49 6.35 4.33 -6.23
N ASP A 50 5.16 4.81 -6.60
CA ASP A 50 4.07 5.05 -5.68
C ASP A 50 2.92 4.07 -5.89
N VAL A 51 2.34 3.62 -4.77
CA VAL A 51 1.23 2.68 -4.76
C VAL A 51 0.07 3.19 -3.92
N VAL A 52 -1.13 2.76 -4.29
CA VAL A 52 -2.36 3.05 -3.55
C VAL A 52 -2.58 1.96 -2.52
N VAL A 53 -2.69 2.37 -1.25
CA VAL A 53 -2.88 1.47 -0.11
C VAL A 53 -4.12 1.81 0.70
N ILE A 54 -4.73 0.78 1.27
CA ILE A 54 -5.72 0.89 2.33
C ILE A 54 -5.09 0.45 3.65
N GLY A 55 -5.17 1.29 4.66
CA GLY A 55 -4.58 1.01 5.97
C GLY A 55 -5.27 1.73 7.11
N ARG A 56 -4.96 1.33 8.35
CA ARG A 56 -5.50 2.00 9.53
C ARG A 56 -4.68 3.25 9.86
N HIS A 57 -5.29 4.42 9.70
CA HIS A 57 -4.64 5.70 9.93
C HIS A 57 -4.19 5.88 11.40
N ARG A 58 -3.01 6.45 11.63
CA ARG A 58 -2.42 6.55 12.98
C ARG A 58 -3.20 7.46 13.93
N GLY A 59 -3.73 8.58 13.43
CA GLY A 59 -4.47 9.57 14.22
C GLY A 59 -5.94 9.18 14.41
N SER A 60 -6.74 9.28 13.35
CA SER A 60 -8.17 8.93 13.35
C SER A 60 -8.50 7.46 13.70
N ARG A 61 -7.53 6.53 13.62
CA ARG A 61 -7.74 5.09 13.84
C ARG A 61 -8.76 4.42 12.90
N ARG A 62 -9.18 5.10 11.83
CA ARG A 62 -10.07 4.58 10.78
C ARG A 62 -9.26 4.01 9.62
N TYR A 63 -9.87 3.14 8.82
CA TYR A 63 -9.30 2.79 7.52
C TYR A 63 -9.35 4.00 6.58
N VAL A 64 -8.28 4.20 5.83
CA VAL A 64 -8.14 5.26 4.84
C VAL A 64 -7.43 4.71 3.60
N ARG A 65 -7.76 5.28 2.44
CA ARG A 65 -7.01 5.12 1.20
C ARG A 65 -5.93 6.21 1.13
N MET A 66 -4.69 5.84 0.86
CA MET A 66 -3.53 6.74 0.79
C MET A 66 -2.57 6.29 -0.29
N VAL A 67 -1.80 7.23 -0.83
CA VAL A 67 -0.64 6.93 -1.69
C VAL A 67 0.60 6.82 -0.81
N VAL A 68 1.41 5.79 -1.02
CA VAL A 68 2.69 5.58 -0.32
C VAL A 68 3.76 5.09 -1.29
N ARG A 69 5.02 5.41 -0.99
CA ARG A 69 6.17 4.87 -1.74
C ARG A 69 6.28 3.37 -1.54
N ALA A 70 6.46 2.61 -2.61
CA ALA A 70 6.65 1.17 -2.59
C ALA A 70 7.81 0.76 -1.66
N ARG A 71 8.93 1.50 -1.69
CA ARG A 71 10.09 1.28 -0.81
C ARG A 71 9.85 1.46 0.69
N TRP A 72 8.70 2.03 1.09
CA TRP A 72 8.29 2.11 2.50
C TRP A 72 7.46 0.91 2.95
N LEU A 73 7.28 -0.07 2.07
CA LEU A 73 6.59 -1.32 2.34
C LEU A 73 7.58 -2.44 2.58
N THR A 74 7.25 -3.30 3.54
CA THR A 74 7.99 -4.53 3.86
C THR A 74 7.01 -5.68 4.08
N ASN A 75 7.51 -6.91 4.17
CA ASN A 75 6.70 -8.13 4.35
C ASN A 75 5.57 -8.25 3.30
N LEU A 76 5.88 -7.88 2.06
CA LEU A 76 5.00 -7.96 0.91
C LEU A 76 4.59 -9.43 0.70
N ARG A 77 3.29 -9.67 0.60
CA ARG A 77 2.74 -11.00 0.33
C ARG A 77 1.41 -10.89 -0.37
N LEU A 78 1.11 -11.86 -1.23
CA LEU A 78 -0.20 -11.97 -1.85
C LEU A 78 -1.26 -12.18 -0.76
N GLY A 79 -2.43 -11.53 -0.90
CA GLY A 79 -3.50 -11.66 0.07
C GLY A 79 -4.84 -11.17 -0.45
N ARG A 80 -5.83 -11.13 0.44
CA ARG A 80 -7.18 -10.66 0.14
C ARG A 80 -7.67 -9.68 1.21
N VAL A 81 -8.53 -8.76 0.80
CA VAL A 81 -9.17 -7.80 1.71
C VAL A 81 -10.46 -8.40 2.26
N TYR A 82 -10.46 -8.74 3.55
CA TYR A 82 -11.63 -9.35 4.21
C TYR A 82 -12.44 -8.39 5.09
N SER A 83 -11.85 -7.29 5.54
CA SER A 83 -12.54 -6.33 6.40
C SER A 83 -13.65 -5.62 5.61
N PRO A 84 -14.92 -5.59 6.08
CA PRO A 84 -16.00 -4.91 5.37
C PRO A 84 -15.70 -3.44 5.10
N THR A 85 -15.09 -2.74 6.06
CA THR A 85 -14.70 -1.33 5.89
C THR A 85 -13.59 -1.16 4.85
N ALA A 86 -12.62 -2.07 4.82
CA ALA A 86 -11.54 -2.00 3.84
C ALA A 86 -12.06 -2.36 2.44
N ARG A 87 -12.98 -3.32 2.32
CA ARG A 87 -13.60 -3.72 1.06
C ARG A 87 -14.41 -2.57 0.44
N ARG A 88 -15.18 -1.83 1.25
CA ARG A 88 -15.85 -0.59 0.79
C ARG A 88 -14.87 0.42 0.19
N LEU A 89 -13.72 0.62 0.82
CA LEU A 89 -12.68 1.51 0.29
C LEU A 89 -12.01 0.99 -0.99
N VAL A 90 -11.98 -0.34 -1.21
CA VAL A 90 -11.58 -0.92 -2.50
C VAL A 90 -12.62 -0.57 -3.54
N ASP A 91 -13.91 -0.80 -3.26
CA ASP A 91 -14.99 -0.52 -4.20
C ASP A 91 -15.10 0.99 -4.53
N ASP A 92 -14.87 1.87 -3.54
CA ASP A 92 -14.75 3.32 -3.74
C ASP A 92 -13.55 3.64 -4.67
N ALA A 93 -12.41 2.98 -4.49
CA ALA A 93 -11.25 3.15 -5.38
C ALA A 93 -11.54 2.69 -6.81
N VAL A 94 -12.30 1.62 -6.97
CA VAL A 94 -12.73 1.14 -8.28
C VAL A 94 -13.66 2.14 -8.94
N SER A 95 -14.58 2.73 -8.18
CA SER A 95 -15.47 3.80 -8.66
C SER A 95 -14.69 5.05 -9.09
N ASP A 96 -13.56 5.31 -8.45
CA ASP A 96 -12.63 6.39 -8.80
C ASP A 96 -11.67 6.03 -9.95
N GLY A 97 -11.83 4.85 -10.57
CA GLY A 97 -11.07 4.44 -11.75
C GLY A 97 -9.84 3.57 -11.49
N HIS A 98 -9.61 3.12 -10.25
CA HIS A 98 -8.57 2.12 -9.97
C HIS A 98 -9.01 0.72 -10.39
N PRO A 99 -8.12 -0.15 -10.89
CA PRO A 99 -8.48 -1.52 -11.22
C PRO A 99 -8.80 -2.33 -9.96
N LYS A 100 -9.79 -3.22 -10.05
CA LYS A 100 -10.01 -4.25 -9.04
C LYS A 100 -9.09 -5.43 -9.33
N LEU A 101 -8.02 -5.57 -8.55
CA LEU A 101 -6.97 -6.56 -8.82
C LEU A 101 -7.50 -8.01 -8.80
N THR A 102 -7.17 -8.75 -9.84
CA THR A 102 -7.21 -10.20 -9.87
C THR A 102 -6.04 -10.82 -9.12
N GLU A 103 -6.09 -12.13 -8.85
CA GLU A 103 -4.94 -12.83 -8.24
C GLU A 103 -3.68 -12.69 -9.10
N LYS A 104 -3.84 -12.85 -10.43
CA LYS A 104 -2.74 -12.78 -11.39
C LYS A 104 -2.08 -11.40 -11.36
N GLU A 105 -2.86 -10.33 -11.47
CA GLU A 105 -2.32 -8.96 -11.44
C GLU A 105 -1.68 -8.63 -10.08
N ALA A 106 -2.29 -9.03 -8.96
CA ALA A 106 -1.70 -8.84 -7.64
C ALA A 106 -0.38 -9.60 -7.48
N ARG A 107 -0.25 -10.78 -8.11
CA ARG A 107 0.98 -11.58 -8.12
C ARG A 107 2.06 -10.97 -9.00
N GLU A 108 1.71 -10.51 -10.20
CA GLU A 108 2.65 -9.80 -11.09
C GLU A 108 3.17 -8.53 -10.41
N MET A 109 2.28 -7.75 -9.79
CA MET A 109 2.65 -6.57 -9.02
C MET A 109 3.55 -6.93 -7.82
N LEU A 110 3.29 -8.05 -7.12
CA LEU A 110 4.14 -8.50 -6.01
C LEU A 110 5.57 -8.79 -6.44
N VAL A 111 5.76 -9.35 -7.64
CA VAL A 111 7.10 -9.58 -8.21
C VAL A 111 7.77 -8.26 -8.59
N ALA A 112 7.02 -7.27 -9.09
CA ALA A 112 7.56 -5.99 -9.52
C ALA A 112 7.94 -5.05 -8.36
N LEU A 113 7.12 -4.98 -7.30
CA LEU A 113 7.25 -3.97 -6.23
C LEU A 113 8.61 -3.91 -5.53
N PRO A 114 9.29 -5.03 -5.20
CA PRO A 114 10.61 -4.98 -4.55
C PRO A 114 11.69 -4.27 -5.39
N HIS A 115 11.52 -4.21 -6.71
CA HIS A 115 12.47 -3.56 -7.60
C HIS A 115 12.23 -2.04 -7.69
N TRP A 116 11.12 -1.54 -7.17
CA TRP A 116 10.75 -0.14 -7.24
C TRP A 116 11.35 0.62 -6.04
N GLY A 117 12.29 1.51 -6.34
CA GLY A 117 13.06 2.25 -5.34
C GLY A 117 14.43 1.65 -5.00
N ALA A 118 14.97 0.76 -5.85
CA ALA A 118 16.37 0.31 -5.77
C ALA A 118 17.38 1.36 -6.28
N GLY A 119 16.91 2.48 -6.83
CA GLY A 119 17.72 3.67 -7.07
C GLY A 119 17.46 4.69 -5.97
N ALA A 120 18.45 4.89 -5.10
CA ALA A 120 18.50 6.01 -4.16
C ALA A 120 18.80 7.32 -4.90
#